data_AF-A0A0F9HFF1-F1
#
_entry.id   AF-A0A0F9HFF1-F1
#
_cell.length_a   1.000
_cell.length_b   1.000
_cell.length_c   1.000
_cell.angle_alpha   90.00
_cell.angle_beta   90.00
_cell.angle_gamma   90.00
#
_symmetry.space_group_name_H-M   'P 1'
#
loop_
_entity.id
_entity.type
_entity.pdbx_description
1 polymer ?
#
loop_
_entity_poly.entity_id
_entity_poly.type
_entity_poly.pdbx_seq_one_letter_code
_entity_poly.pdbx_strand_id
1 'polypeptide(L)'
;MGIKHLEALSLPDFLHAVNNLSSYIATEKLDGFNMRFGYNLGGAFYVRKRKEYCFDIDEWEHVPANNGFRSAHAALQFIQPRLRAVLDDGEEVEAEILYGHQPNAIVYGQSYISFLRMVRSPLGNRDPDQSKIQKLHDATSDQYIAVCTNTVYSEDGYDLKIRPWYYDWKFAAAPTIIYSEGRHYDYGFDISHELFKLDEFYNNSYKHYSKAFAPSYYDIVNINLNTVPKDLRKLVKEDRENLSNHLMKKFKLPIKEKLLDATVRRIKPGLRDPYADVPKSDLGVEGIVFLDPRTQKQFKLVDKEVFTAINAFNFAIRNELKNSSFGPKKKIPGVTLSLPFEGDLYSHTFKELEQLFNEDRVPLSLSDTKKHTKYCLINHLSTLDNALQQYKAERKYYYTVLKTGKRIEYTEAIHVRTLITFAEVREELDNLLGDILRSKTLKKLKSIILSKRSKSLC
;
A
#
# COMPACT_ATOMS: atom_id res chain seq x y z
N MET A 1 -6.48 4.79 11.49
CA MET A 1 -5.04 5.10 11.64
C MET A 1 -4.25 3.86 11.26
N GLY A 2 -3.15 3.99 10.53
CA GLY A 2 -2.28 2.85 10.20
C GLY A 2 -1.43 2.40 11.38
N ILE A 3 -0.94 1.16 11.35
CA ILE A 3 -0.02 0.61 12.35
C ILE A 3 1.32 1.36 12.28
N LYS A 4 1.82 1.87 13.41
CA LYS A 4 3.08 2.62 13.47
C LYS A 4 4.27 1.70 13.23
N HIS A 5 5.28 2.20 12.51
CA HIS A 5 6.57 1.53 12.43
C HIS A 5 7.28 1.58 13.78
N LEU A 6 8.06 0.55 14.13
CA LEU A 6 8.81 0.45 15.39
C LEU A 6 9.62 1.73 15.66
N GLU A 7 10.41 2.20 14.69
CA GLU A 7 11.24 3.39 14.87
C GLU A 7 10.44 4.69 15.10
N ALA A 8 9.19 4.72 14.65
CA ALA A 8 8.27 5.85 14.78
C ALA A 8 7.50 5.88 16.11
N LEU A 9 7.69 4.90 16.99
CA LEU A 9 7.16 4.92 18.35
C LEU A 9 7.81 6.07 19.16
N SER A 10 7.15 6.51 20.24
CA SER A 10 7.80 7.38 21.23
C SER A 10 9.03 6.65 21.81
N LEU A 11 10.00 7.35 22.39
CA LEU A 11 11.17 6.65 22.93
C LEU A 11 10.80 5.67 24.07
N PRO A 12 9.93 6.01 25.03
CA PRO A 12 9.45 5.06 26.03
C PRO A 12 8.75 3.84 25.42
N ASP A 13 7.87 4.07 24.44
CA ASP A 13 7.17 2.97 23.75
C ASP A 13 8.15 2.10 22.95
N PHE A 14 9.19 2.69 22.33
CA PHE A 14 10.22 1.97 21.59
C PHE A 14 11.04 1.07 22.52
N LEU A 15 11.55 1.62 23.63
CA LEU A 15 12.30 0.85 24.62
C LEU A 15 11.46 -0.27 25.21
N HIS A 16 10.21 0.02 25.57
CA HIS A 16 9.28 -0.99 26.07
C HIS A 16 9.03 -2.09 25.02
N ALA A 17 8.73 -1.72 23.77
CA ALA A 17 8.48 -2.69 22.70
C ALA A 17 9.68 -3.61 22.46
N VAL A 18 10.88 -3.05 22.37
CA VAL A 18 12.10 -3.81 22.08
C VAL A 18 12.51 -4.73 23.24
N ASN A 19 12.37 -4.27 24.50
CA ASN A 19 12.67 -5.08 25.69
C ASN A 19 11.66 -6.21 25.93
N ASN A 20 10.47 -6.12 25.35
CA ASN A 20 9.37 -7.04 25.64
C ASN A 20 8.88 -7.77 24.39
N LEU A 21 9.67 -7.85 23.30
CA LEU A 21 9.22 -8.49 22.05
C LEU A 21 8.64 -9.90 22.28
N SER A 22 9.18 -10.65 23.24
CA SER A 22 8.71 -11.98 23.66
C SER A 22 7.30 -12.01 24.24
N SER A 23 6.76 -10.90 24.73
CA SER A 23 5.38 -10.85 25.24
C SER A 23 4.34 -10.51 24.18
N TYR A 24 4.75 -10.18 22.94
CA TYR A 24 3.83 -9.79 21.87
C TYR A 24 3.41 -11.00 21.05
N ILE A 25 2.16 -10.99 20.58
CA ILE A 25 1.73 -11.86 19.49
C ILE A 25 2.28 -11.27 18.20
N ALA A 26 2.97 -12.08 17.42
CA ALA A 26 3.57 -11.64 16.18
C ALA A 26 3.03 -12.40 14.98
N THR A 27 2.65 -11.63 13.98
CA THR A 27 2.06 -12.15 12.75
C THR A 27 2.79 -11.58 11.55
N GLU A 28 2.78 -12.34 10.45
CA GLU A 28 3.25 -11.85 9.17
C GLU A 28 2.48 -10.58 8.79
N LYS A 29 3.22 -9.53 8.43
CA LYS A 29 2.60 -8.40 7.74
C LYS A 29 2.36 -8.81 6.29
N LEU A 30 1.11 -9.12 5.99
CA LEU A 30 0.66 -9.43 4.63
C LEU A 30 0.70 -8.19 3.72
N ASP A 31 0.94 -8.43 2.43
CA ASP A 31 1.16 -7.42 1.39
C ASP A 31 0.09 -7.48 0.31
N GLY A 32 -1.14 -7.14 0.68
CA GLY A 32 -2.29 -7.07 -0.19
C GLY A 32 -3.00 -5.73 -0.10
N PHE A 33 -4.32 -5.77 -0.15
CA PHE A 33 -5.14 -4.61 0.18
C PHE A 33 -6.09 -4.92 1.31
N ASN A 34 -6.34 -3.91 2.14
CA ASN A 34 -7.26 -4.04 3.25
C ASN A 34 -8.72 -4.02 2.78
N MET A 35 -9.51 -4.92 3.34
CA MET A 35 -10.96 -4.96 3.21
C MET A 35 -11.57 -5.19 4.59
N ARG A 36 -12.77 -4.64 4.82
CA ARG A 36 -13.55 -4.94 6.02
C ARG A 36 -14.90 -5.49 5.62
N PHE A 37 -15.44 -6.39 6.42
CA PHE A 37 -16.75 -6.97 6.18
C PHE A 37 -17.41 -7.35 7.50
N GLY A 38 -18.73 -7.52 7.49
CA GLY A 38 -19.46 -7.80 8.71
C GLY A 38 -20.96 -7.88 8.48
N TYR A 39 -21.70 -7.82 9.58
CA TYR A 39 -23.16 -7.75 9.57
C TYR A 39 -23.60 -6.44 10.21
N ASN A 40 -24.55 -5.72 9.59
CA ASN A 40 -25.15 -4.56 10.24
C ASN A 40 -26.13 -4.98 11.35
N LEU A 41 -26.75 -4.03 12.07
CA LEU A 41 -27.72 -4.34 13.13
C LEU A 41 -28.99 -5.04 12.64
N GLY A 42 -29.27 -4.98 11.34
CA GLY A 42 -30.40 -5.68 10.71
C GLY A 42 -30.01 -7.06 10.16
N GLY A 43 -28.79 -7.54 10.39
CA GLY A 43 -28.32 -8.84 9.91
C GLY A 43 -27.95 -8.89 8.43
N ALA A 44 -27.90 -7.76 7.73
CA ALA A 44 -27.43 -7.73 6.34
C ALA A 44 -25.90 -7.76 6.30
N PHE A 45 -25.36 -8.70 5.52
CA PHE A 45 -23.93 -8.79 5.24
C PHE A 45 -23.48 -7.60 4.39
N TYR A 46 -22.29 -7.07 4.68
CA TYR A 46 -21.69 -6.02 3.87
C TYR A 46 -20.19 -6.18 3.76
N VAL A 47 -19.63 -5.62 2.69
CA VAL A 47 -18.21 -5.34 2.53
C VAL A 47 -18.01 -3.84 2.48
N ARG A 48 -16.93 -3.34 3.09
CA ARG A 48 -16.64 -1.93 3.19
C ARG A 48 -15.38 -1.56 2.40
N LYS A 49 -15.52 -0.59 1.51
CA LYS A 49 -14.42 0.09 0.82
C LYS A 49 -14.28 1.50 1.40
N ARG A 50 -13.23 1.75 2.18
CA ARG A 50 -12.99 3.05 2.85
C ARG A 50 -14.17 3.48 3.74
N LYS A 51 -15.08 4.32 3.26
CA LYS A 51 -16.25 4.84 3.99
C LYS A 51 -17.58 4.34 3.44
N GLU A 52 -17.56 3.62 2.32
CA GLU A 52 -18.74 3.13 1.62
C GLU A 52 -18.98 1.66 2.01
N TYR A 53 -20.25 1.31 2.16
CA TYR A 53 -20.73 -0.05 2.41
C TYR A 53 -21.33 -0.58 1.12
N CYS A 54 -20.91 -1.75 0.70
CA CYS A 54 -21.43 -2.48 -0.44
C CYS A 54 -22.10 -3.75 0.07
N PHE A 55 -23.39 -3.92 -0.24
CA PHE A 55 -24.16 -5.10 0.17
C PHE A 55 -24.17 -6.15 -0.94
N ASP A 56 -24.08 -5.71 -2.19
CA ASP A 56 -24.03 -6.56 -3.38
C ASP A 56 -22.72 -6.43 -4.18
N ILE A 57 -22.39 -7.45 -4.98
CA ILE A 57 -21.25 -7.46 -5.90
C ILE A 57 -21.45 -6.51 -7.09
N ASP A 58 -22.70 -6.25 -7.47
CA ASP A 58 -23.06 -5.39 -8.60
C ASP A 58 -22.99 -3.89 -8.25
N GLU A 59 -22.87 -3.55 -6.96
CA GLU A 59 -22.63 -2.17 -6.50
C GLU A 59 -21.21 -1.68 -6.84
N TRP A 60 -20.31 -2.58 -7.21
CA TRP A 60 -18.93 -2.24 -7.54
C TRP A 60 -18.79 -1.85 -9.00
N GLU A 61 -18.17 -0.69 -9.26
CA GLU A 61 -17.86 -0.27 -10.63
C GLU A 61 -16.99 -1.32 -11.35
N HIS A 62 -17.27 -1.56 -12.63
CA HIS A 62 -16.49 -2.42 -13.52
C HIS A 62 -15.24 -1.71 -14.02
N VAL A 63 -14.30 -1.49 -13.11
CA VAL A 63 -12.95 -0.98 -13.40
C VAL A 63 -11.90 -1.95 -12.89
N PRO A 64 -10.71 -2.03 -13.51
CA PRO A 64 -9.68 -3.01 -13.12
C PRO A 64 -9.28 -2.94 -11.64
N ALA A 65 -9.25 -1.74 -11.06
CA ALA A 65 -8.95 -1.52 -9.65
C ALA A 65 -9.93 -2.22 -8.68
N ASN A 66 -11.14 -2.55 -9.14
CA ASN A 66 -12.17 -3.23 -8.33
C ASN A 66 -12.23 -4.74 -8.57
N ASN A 67 -11.50 -5.31 -9.53
CA ASN A 67 -11.56 -6.76 -9.81
C ASN A 67 -11.28 -7.62 -8.58
N GLY A 68 -10.24 -7.28 -7.82
CA GLY A 68 -9.89 -7.99 -6.59
C GLY A 68 -10.94 -7.82 -5.49
N PHE A 69 -11.50 -6.63 -5.34
CA PHE A 69 -12.56 -6.39 -4.35
C PHE A 69 -13.84 -7.16 -4.69
N ARG A 70 -14.22 -7.18 -5.97
CA ARG A 70 -15.44 -7.86 -6.44
C ARG A 70 -15.37 -9.37 -6.30
N SER A 71 -14.25 -9.96 -6.72
CA SER A 71 -14.02 -11.40 -6.56
C SER A 71 -13.93 -11.81 -5.09
N ALA A 72 -13.26 -11.02 -4.23
CA ALA A 72 -13.23 -11.28 -2.80
C ALA A 72 -14.62 -11.11 -2.14
N HIS A 73 -15.41 -10.11 -2.56
CA HIS A 73 -16.78 -9.93 -2.08
C HIS A 73 -17.65 -11.14 -2.45
N ALA A 74 -17.57 -11.62 -3.70
CA ALA A 74 -18.28 -12.81 -4.14
C ALA A 74 -17.89 -14.05 -3.32
N ALA A 75 -16.59 -14.24 -3.03
CA ALA A 75 -16.13 -15.33 -2.18
C ALA A 75 -16.66 -15.24 -0.74
N LEU A 76 -16.70 -14.03 -0.17
CA LEU A 76 -17.28 -13.80 1.17
C LEU A 76 -18.80 -14.02 1.18
N GLN A 77 -19.52 -13.59 0.14
CA GLN A 77 -20.96 -13.84 0.00
C GLN A 77 -21.25 -15.34 -0.03
N PHE A 78 -20.44 -16.11 -0.76
CA PHE A 78 -20.58 -17.56 -0.84
C PHE A 78 -20.46 -18.25 0.53
N ILE A 79 -19.58 -17.77 1.42
CA ILE A 79 -19.40 -18.34 2.77
C ILE A 79 -20.19 -17.64 3.87
N GLN A 80 -21.12 -16.75 3.54
CA GLN A 80 -21.93 -16.05 4.55
C GLN A 80 -22.50 -16.97 5.64
N PRO A 81 -23.05 -18.17 5.34
CA PRO A 81 -23.55 -19.07 6.39
C PRO A 81 -22.49 -19.44 7.43
N ARG A 82 -21.24 -19.66 7.01
CA ARG A 82 -20.11 -19.97 7.91
C ARG A 82 -19.64 -18.75 8.67
N LEU A 83 -19.59 -17.58 8.01
CA LEU A 83 -19.29 -16.32 8.68
C LEU A 83 -20.33 -16.01 9.76
N ARG A 84 -21.61 -16.27 9.48
CA ARG A 84 -22.73 -16.02 10.39
C ARG A 84 -22.72 -16.92 11.62
N ALA A 85 -22.10 -18.10 11.53
CA ALA A 85 -21.91 -18.98 12.69
C ALA A 85 -20.93 -18.40 13.72
N VAL A 86 -20.14 -17.39 13.36
CA VAL A 86 -19.11 -16.77 14.22
C VAL A 86 -19.39 -15.30 14.50
N LEU A 87 -19.90 -14.57 13.51
CA LEU A 87 -20.14 -13.12 13.56
C LEU A 87 -21.58 -12.78 13.92
N ASP A 88 -21.71 -11.93 14.93
CA ASP A 88 -23.00 -11.37 15.35
C ASP A 88 -23.33 -10.09 14.58
N ASP A 89 -24.58 -9.62 14.73
CA ASP A 89 -25.02 -8.33 14.23
C ASP A 89 -24.22 -7.17 14.84
N GLY A 90 -23.80 -6.24 13.97
CA GLY A 90 -22.99 -5.09 14.35
C GLY A 90 -21.50 -5.39 14.54
N GLU A 91 -21.03 -6.58 14.18
CA GLU A 91 -19.59 -6.92 14.20
C GLU A 91 -18.93 -6.73 12.83
N GLU A 92 -17.66 -6.35 12.84
CA GLU A 92 -16.85 -6.11 11.65
C GLU A 92 -15.47 -6.78 11.81
N VAL A 93 -15.04 -7.47 10.76
CA VAL A 93 -13.72 -8.09 10.62
C VAL A 93 -12.88 -7.22 9.69
N GLU A 94 -11.63 -7.01 10.06
CA GLU A 94 -10.61 -6.48 9.16
C GLU A 94 -9.82 -7.65 8.56
N ALA A 95 -9.72 -7.69 7.24
CA ALA A 95 -9.02 -8.72 6.48
C ALA A 95 -8.02 -8.12 5.49
N GLU A 96 -6.98 -8.88 5.18
CA GLU A 96 -6.09 -8.61 4.05
C GLU A 96 -6.52 -9.48 2.87
N ILE A 97 -6.70 -8.84 1.72
CA ILE A 97 -7.02 -9.53 0.48
C ILE A 97 -5.75 -9.65 -0.35
N LEU A 98 -5.29 -10.90 -0.50
CA LEU A 98 -4.21 -11.27 -1.40
C LEU A 98 -4.87 -11.69 -2.70
N TYR A 99 -4.89 -10.81 -3.72
CA TYR A 99 -5.56 -11.08 -5.00
C TYR A 99 -4.55 -11.49 -6.09
N GLY A 100 -4.71 -12.71 -6.60
CA GLY A 100 -3.88 -13.27 -7.65
C GLY A 100 -2.48 -13.69 -7.19
N HIS A 101 -1.60 -13.96 -8.17
CA HIS A 101 -0.26 -14.52 -7.93
C HIS A 101 0.65 -13.63 -7.07
N GLN A 102 0.60 -12.32 -7.32
CA GLN A 102 1.43 -11.32 -6.65
C GLN A 102 0.62 -10.04 -6.46
N PRO A 103 -0.19 -9.90 -5.39
CA PRO A 103 -1.04 -8.74 -5.16
C PRO A 103 -0.26 -7.42 -5.18
N ASN A 104 0.94 -7.40 -4.59
CA ASN A 104 1.80 -6.21 -4.57
C ASN A 104 3.30 -6.54 -4.75
N ALA A 105 4.13 -6.46 -3.71
CA ALA A 105 5.56 -6.81 -3.74
C ALA A 105 5.83 -8.30 -3.50
N ILE A 106 5.07 -8.95 -2.61
CA ILE A 106 5.25 -10.36 -2.26
C ILE A 106 4.48 -11.27 -3.22
N VAL A 107 5.15 -12.33 -3.69
CA VAL A 107 4.55 -13.41 -4.48
C VAL A 107 3.96 -14.46 -3.52
N TYR A 108 2.65 -14.67 -3.64
CA TYR A 108 1.89 -15.64 -2.85
C TYR A 108 1.42 -16.85 -3.67
N GLY A 109 1.34 -16.74 -5.01
CA GLY A 109 0.90 -17.84 -5.88
C GLY A 109 -0.61 -18.00 -6.01
N GLN A 110 -1.34 -17.81 -4.92
CA GLN A 110 -2.80 -17.95 -4.90
C GLN A 110 -3.48 -16.80 -4.15
N SER A 111 -4.78 -16.63 -4.41
CA SER A 111 -5.59 -15.64 -3.72
C SER A 111 -6.03 -16.11 -2.33
N TYR A 112 -5.94 -15.22 -1.34
CA TYR A 112 -6.37 -15.46 0.03
C TYR A 112 -7.20 -14.30 0.58
N ILE A 113 -8.21 -14.64 1.37
CA ILE A 113 -8.83 -13.71 2.31
C ILE A 113 -8.29 -14.05 3.70
N SER A 114 -7.38 -13.22 4.20
CA SER A 114 -6.74 -13.44 5.50
C SER A 114 -7.38 -12.58 6.58
N PHE A 115 -8.00 -13.20 7.57
CA PHE A 115 -8.55 -12.50 8.73
C PHE A 115 -7.42 -11.93 9.59
N LEU A 116 -7.46 -10.63 9.89
CA LEU A 116 -6.42 -9.94 10.66
C LEU A 116 -6.86 -9.71 12.11
N ARG A 117 -8.04 -9.11 12.29
CA ARG A 117 -8.58 -8.77 13.61
C ARG A 117 -10.06 -8.40 13.57
N MET A 118 -10.72 -8.49 14.72
CA MET A 118 -12.01 -7.84 14.92
C MET A 118 -11.79 -6.33 15.07
N VAL A 119 -12.69 -5.52 14.50
CA VAL A 119 -12.67 -4.06 14.64
C VAL A 119 -14.03 -3.55 15.07
N ARG A 120 -14.05 -2.38 15.74
CA ARG A 120 -15.32 -1.77 16.15
C ARG A 120 -16.07 -1.30 14.90
N SER A 121 -17.22 -1.91 14.64
CA SER A 121 -18.09 -1.49 13.54
C SER A 121 -18.66 -0.11 13.82
N PRO A 122 -18.70 0.82 12.85
CA PRO A 122 -19.48 2.05 12.99
C PRO A 122 -20.99 1.80 12.96
N LEU A 123 -21.40 0.63 12.46
CA LEU A 123 -22.79 0.18 12.43
C LEU A 123 -23.14 -0.64 13.68
N GLY A 124 -22.25 -0.74 14.67
CA GLY A 124 -22.48 -1.52 15.89
C GLY A 124 -21.90 -0.83 17.13
N ASN A 125 -22.29 -1.33 18.31
CA ASN A 125 -21.85 -0.79 19.60
C ASN A 125 -21.11 -1.81 20.45
N ARG A 126 -20.71 -2.95 19.87
CA ARG A 126 -19.97 -4.00 20.58
C ARG A 126 -18.46 -3.75 20.53
N ASP A 127 -17.79 -4.09 21.62
CA ASP A 127 -16.34 -4.11 21.64
C ASP A 127 -15.79 -5.33 20.86
N PRO A 128 -14.66 -5.19 20.15
CA PRO A 128 -14.16 -6.28 19.31
C PRO A 128 -13.64 -7.48 20.11
N ASP A 129 -14.16 -8.68 19.84
CA ASP A 129 -13.68 -9.95 20.44
C ASP A 129 -12.63 -10.64 19.55
N GLN A 130 -11.35 -10.44 19.84
CA GLN A 130 -10.26 -11.03 19.04
C GLN A 130 -10.25 -12.57 19.02
N SER A 131 -10.92 -13.26 19.96
CA SER A 131 -11.02 -14.73 19.95
C SER A 131 -11.78 -15.26 18.72
N LYS A 132 -12.60 -14.43 18.08
CA LYS A 132 -13.36 -14.78 16.88
C LYS A 132 -12.49 -14.96 15.64
N ILE A 133 -11.26 -14.44 15.60
CA ILE A 133 -10.38 -14.61 14.44
C ILE A 133 -9.97 -16.06 14.24
N GLN A 134 -9.61 -16.76 15.32
CA GLN A 134 -9.31 -18.18 15.24
C GLN A 134 -10.56 -18.99 14.87
N LYS A 135 -11.73 -18.65 15.44
CA LYS A 135 -13.00 -19.31 15.10
C LYS A 135 -13.37 -19.12 13.63
N LEU A 136 -13.16 -17.93 13.06
CA LEU A 136 -13.37 -17.65 11.65
C LEU A 136 -12.44 -18.49 10.78
N HIS A 137 -11.15 -18.55 11.13
CA HIS A 137 -10.18 -19.41 10.46
C HIS A 137 -10.63 -20.87 10.51
N ASP A 138 -10.95 -21.40 11.68
CA ASP A 138 -11.33 -22.81 11.83
C ASP A 138 -12.61 -23.13 11.04
N ALA A 139 -13.59 -22.21 11.03
CA ALA A 139 -14.84 -22.35 10.28
C ALA A 139 -14.66 -22.29 8.74
N THR A 140 -13.53 -21.82 8.24
CA THR A 140 -13.30 -21.56 6.80
C THR A 140 -12.04 -22.20 6.21
N SER A 141 -11.14 -22.74 7.05
CA SER A 141 -9.84 -23.30 6.65
C SER A 141 -9.93 -24.53 5.74
N ASP A 142 -11.04 -25.26 5.78
CA ASP A 142 -11.33 -26.39 4.89
C ASP A 142 -11.88 -25.93 3.51
N GLN A 143 -12.12 -24.64 3.33
CA GLN A 143 -12.76 -24.12 2.13
C GLN A 143 -11.76 -23.73 1.05
N TYR A 144 -12.03 -24.26 -0.15
CA TYR A 144 -11.49 -23.79 -1.41
C TYR A 144 -12.66 -23.38 -2.30
N ILE A 145 -12.71 -22.12 -2.72
CA ILE A 145 -13.91 -21.58 -3.36
C ILE A 145 -13.55 -20.96 -4.69
N ALA A 146 -14.16 -21.48 -5.74
CA ALA A 146 -14.14 -20.89 -7.06
C ALA A 146 -15.35 -19.96 -7.21
N VAL A 147 -15.11 -18.67 -7.48
CA VAL A 147 -16.16 -17.69 -7.79
C VAL A 147 -15.99 -17.14 -9.19
N CYS A 148 -17.09 -16.99 -9.92
CA CYS A 148 -17.08 -16.37 -11.25
C CYS A 148 -17.50 -14.91 -11.15
N THR A 149 -16.67 -13.99 -11.61
CA THR A 149 -17.02 -12.56 -11.68
C THR A 149 -16.65 -11.98 -13.05
N ASN A 150 -17.43 -11.01 -13.53
CA ASN A 150 -17.09 -10.26 -14.74
C ASN A 150 -15.83 -9.42 -14.52
N THR A 151 -14.69 -9.81 -15.04
CA THR A 151 -13.39 -9.16 -14.81
C THR A 151 -13.03 -8.24 -15.95
N VAL A 152 -12.54 -7.04 -15.62
CA VAL A 152 -11.94 -6.12 -16.59
C VAL A 152 -10.47 -6.48 -16.79
N TYR A 153 -10.03 -6.74 -18.01
CA TYR A 153 -8.66 -7.15 -18.30
C TYR A 153 -8.20 -6.62 -19.66
N SER A 154 -6.90 -6.72 -19.92
CA SER A 154 -6.32 -6.52 -21.25
C SER A 154 -5.25 -7.57 -21.51
N GLU A 155 -5.35 -8.26 -22.65
CA GLU A 155 -4.36 -9.26 -23.11
C GLU A 155 -3.19 -8.61 -23.84
N ASP A 156 -3.41 -7.43 -24.43
CA ASP A 156 -2.48 -6.80 -25.37
C ASP A 156 -2.11 -5.37 -24.98
N GLY A 157 -2.79 -4.76 -24.02
CA GLY A 157 -2.60 -3.36 -23.62
C GLY A 157 -3.24 -2.34 -24.56
N TYR A 158 -4.08 -2.78 -25.51
CA TYR A 158 -4.85 -1.92 -26.39
C TYR A 158 -6.25 -1.72 -25.82
N ASP A 159 -7.00 -2.81 -25.70
CA ASP A 159 -8.41 -2.75 -25.34
C ASP A 159 -8.65 -3.30 -23.94
N LEU A 160 -9.57 -2.66 -23.22
CA LEU A 160 -10.17 -3.24 -22.02
C LEU A 160 -11.33 -4.13 -22.45
N LYS A 161 -11.32 -5.36 -21.94
CA LYS A 161 -12.36 -6.35 -22.17
C LYS A 161 -12.98 -6.74 -20.84
N ILE A 162 -14.27 -7.02 -20.85
CA ILE A 162 -14.98 -7.59 -19.70
C ILE A 162 -15.35 -9.02 -20.06
N ARG A 163 -14.91 -9.99 -19.24
CA ARG A 163 -15.34 -11.39 -19.38
C ARG A 163 -15.56 -12.06 -18.04
N PRO A 164 -16.45 -13.06 -17.95
CA PRO A 164 -16.51 -13.93 -16.78
C PRO A 164 -15.14 -14.59 -16.54
N TRP A 165 -14.64 -14.49 -15.30
CA TRP A 165 -13.38 -15.09 -14.88
C TRP A 165 -13.56 -15.82 -13.55
N TYR A 166 -12.96 -17.01 -13.44
CA TYR A 166 -13.00 -17.82 -12.24
C TYR A 166 -11.80 -17.52 -11.35
N TYR A 167 -12.08 -17.21 -10.08
CA TYR A 167 -11.07 -16.98 -9.06
C TYR A 167 -11.20 -18.00 -7.96
N ASP A 168 -10.08 -18.63 -7.67
CA ASP A 168 -9.95 -19.54 -6.55
C ASP A 168 -9.47 -18.80 -5.31
N TRP A 169 -10.23 -18.95 -4.23
CA TRP A 169 -9.98 -18.33 -2.94
C TRP A 169 -9.80 -19.37 -1.85
N LYS A 170 -8.81 -19.10 -1.00
CA LYS A 170 -8.62 -19.74 0.30
C LYS A 170 -8.84 -18.73 1.42
N PHE A 171 -9.19 -19.23 2.59
CA PHE A 171 -9.35 -18.43 3.79
C PHE A 171 -8.25 -18.79 4.78
N ALA A 172 -7.71 -17.78 5.44
CA ALA A 172 -6.61 -17.95 6.38
C ALA A 172 -6.71 -16.96 7.55
N ALA A 173 -5.97 -17.22 8.62
CA ALA A 173 -5.56 -16.18 9.55
C ALA A 173 -4.16 -15.71 9.15
N ALA A 174 -3.78 -14.50 9.57
CA ALA A 174 -2.41 -14.03 9.40
C ALA A 174 -1.43 -15.04 10.08
N PRO A 175 -0.43 -15.59 9.35
CA PRO A 175 0.49 -16.56 9.92
C PRO A 175 1.17 -16.03 11.19
N THR A 176 1.09 -16.81 12.27
CA THR A 176 1.81 -16.49 13.50
C THR A 176 3.28 -16.88 13.34
N ILE A 177 4.17 -16.00 13.78
CA ILE A 177 5.60 -16.22 13.68
C ILE A 177 6.10 -16.84 14.99
N ILE A 178 6.56 -18.08 14.93
CA ILE A 178 7.06 -18.86 16.08
C ILE A 178 8.56 -19.10 15.88
N TYR A 179 9.39 -18.71 16.86
CA TYR A 179 10.83 -18.98 16.88
C TYR A 179 11.17 -19.81 18.13
N SER A 180 11.47 -21.10 17.91
CA SER A 180 11.86 -22.14 18.89
C SER A 180 10.80 -22.60 19.91
N GLU A 181 10.64 -23.93 20.00
CA GLU A 181 10.04 -24.73 21.10
C GLU A 181 8.91 -24.08 21.94
N GLY A 182 7.88 -23.53 21.28
CA GLY A 182 6.66 -23.10 21.96
C GLY A 182 6.79 -21.86 22.86
N ARG A 183 7.93 -21.16 22.84
CA ARG A 183 8.06 -19.86 23.49
C ARG A 183 7.96 -18.75 22.44
N HIS A 184 7.20 -17.71 22.77
CA HIS A 184 7.25 -16.46 22.03
C HIS A 184 8.65 -15.86 22.23
N TYR A 185 9.53 -16.08 21.25
CA TYR A 185 10.80 -15.39 21.02
C TYR A 185 11.98 -15.68 21.96
N ASP A 186 12.90 -16.53 21.50
CA ASP A 186 14.34 -16.42 21.77
C ASP A 186 15.05 -16.21 20.42
N TYR A 187 15.32 -14.96 20.08
CA TYR A 187 15.73 -14.62 18.72
C TYR A 187 17.24 -14.81 18.44
N GLY A 188 18.03 -15.26 19.42
CA GLY A 188 19.47 -15.42 19.26
C GLY A 188 20.20 -14.13 18.80
N PHE A 189 19.58 -12.95 18.97
CA PHE A 189 20.23 -11.67 18.75
C PHE A 189 20.40 -10.96 20.09
N ASP A 190 21.60 -10.41 20.30
CA ASP A 190 21.89 -9.57 21.45
C ASP A 190 21.91 -8.11 21.00
N ILE A 191 20.92 -7.36 21.47
CA ILE A 191 20.84 -5.89 21.33
C ILE A 191 21.02 -5.19 22.68
N SER A 192 21.41 -5.93 23.73
CA SER A 192 21.54 -5.41 25.09
C SER A 192 22.57 -4.29 25.14
N HIS A 193 23.64 -4.39 24.35
CA HIS A 193 24.64 -3.33 24.22
C HIS A 193 24.08 -2.03 23.61
N GLU A 194 23.29 -2.14 22.54
CA GLU A 194 22.66 -0.96 21.94
C GLU A 194 21.62 -0.32 22.86
N LEU A 195 20.86 -1.15 23.58
CA LEU A 195 19.88 -0.70 24.56
C LEU A 195 20.55 -0.04 25.76
N PHE A 196 21.64 -0.61 26.26
CA PHE A 196 22.46 -0.02 27.33
C PHE A 196 23.01 1.35 26.92
N LYS A 197 23.59 1.46 25.71
CA LYS A 197 24.08 2.75 25.19
C LYS A 197 22.96 3.78 25.02
N LEU A 198 21.79 3.35 24.57
CA LEU A 198 20.64 4.22 24.42
C LEU A 198 20.16 4.72 25.79
N ASP A 199 20.08 3.84 26.78
CA ASP A 199 19.69 4.18 28.16
C ASP A 199 20.70 5.12 28.81
N GLU A 200 22.01 4.83 28.69
CA GLU A 200 23.09 5.69 29.19
C GLU A 200 23.04 7.08 28.55
N PHE A 201 22.93 7.16 27.21
CA PHE A 201 22.82 8.44 26.51
C PHE A 201 21.60 9.24 27.00
N TYR A 202 20.50 8.55 27.27
CA TYR A 202 19.22 9.18 27.60
C TYR A 202 19.16 9.74 29.03
N ASN A 203 19.83 9.07 29.96
CA ASN A 203 19.89 9.47 31.37
C ASN A 203 20.96 10.53 31.66
N ASN A 204 21.79 10.88 30.67
CA ASN A 204 22.78 11.94 30.81
C ASN A 204 22.14 13.35 30.81
N SER A 205 22.80 14.30 31.47
CA SER A 205 22.37 15.70 31.52
C SER A 205 22.62 16.43 30.20
N TYR A 206 21.64 17.22 29.73
CA TYR A 206 21.80 18.05 28.56
C TYR A 206 22.48 19.38 28.93
N LYS A 207 23.77 19.49 28.61
CA LYS A 207 24.65 20.59 29.08
C LYS A 207 24.41 21.96 28.40
N HIS A 208 23.36 22.09 27.59
CA HIS A 208 23.08 23.31 26.83
C HIS A 208 22.30 24.37 27.62
N TYR A 209 21.76 24.01 28.79
CA TYR A 209 20.98 24.90 29.63
C TYR A 209 21.70 25.23 30.96
N SER A 210 21.33 26.34 31.59
CA SER A 210 21.93 26.81 32.84
C SER A 210 21.67 25.84 33.99
N LYS A 211 22.46 25.92 35.08
CA LYS A 211 22.28 25.05 36.27
C LYS A 211 20.86 25.08 36.88
N ALA A 212 20.09 26.15 36.64
CA ALA A 212 18.72 26.29 37.15
C ALA A 212 17.68 25.49 36.33
N PHE A 213 18.02 25.09 35.10
CA PHE A 213 17.21 24.27 34.22
C PHE A 213 18.14 23.28 33.53
N ALA A 214 18.42 22.14 34.15
CA ALA A 214 19.34 21.13 33.60
C ALA A 214 18.56 19.86 33.19
N PRO A 215 17.72 19.95 32.14
CA PRO A 215 16.95 18.80 31.68
C PRO A 215 17.91 17.69 31.23
N SER A 216 17.52 16.45 31.47
CA SER A 216 18.13 15.30 30.79
C SER A 216 17.77 15.30 29.30
N TYR A 217 18.42 14.44 28.51
CA TYR A 217 17.98 14.17 27.15
C TYR A 217 16.53 13.64 27.12
N TYR A 218 16.09 12.90 28.16
CA TYR A 218 14.69 12.50 28.36
C TYR A 218 13.75 13.68 28.41
N ASP A 219 14.08 14.66 29.25
CA ASP A 219 13.21 15.79 29.50
C ASP A 219 13.01 16.61 28.23
N ILE A 220 14.07 16.88 27.46
CA ILE A 220 13.95 17.70 26.23
C ILE A 220 13.03 17.06 25.18
N VAL A 221 13.11 15.73 25.02
CA VAL A 221 12.28 15.01 24.05
C VAL A 221 10.80 15.03 24.47
N ASN A 222 10.52 14.92 25.77
CA ASN A 222 9.16 14.74 26.28
C ASN A 222 8.54 16.01 26.90
N ILE A 223 9.29 17.11 27.08
CA ILE A 223 8.81 18.28 27.81
C ILE A 223 7.61 18.92 27.11
N ASN A 224 6.60 19.30 27.88
CA ASN A 224 5.51 20.09 27.35
C ASN A 224 6.01 21.53 27.09
N LEU A 225 5.98 22.03 25.85
CA LEU A 225 6.47 23.39 25.56
C LEU A 225 5.72 24.48 26.33
N ASN A 226 4.50 24.20 26.81
CA ASN A 226 3.76 25.13 27.64
C ASN A 226 4.38 25.31 29.04
N THR A 227 5.13 24.32 29.53
CA THR A 227 5.85 24.40 30.82
C THR A 227 7.24 25.03 30.67
N VAL A 228 7.66 25.36 29.45
CA VAL A 228 8.93 26.03 29.15
C VAL A 228 8.73 27.55 29.11
N PRO A 229 9.61 28.36 29.73
CA PRO A 229 9.63 29.82 29.61
C PRO A 229 9.57 30.28 28.13
N LYS A 230 8.76 31.30 27.83
CA LYS A 230 8.45 31.69 26.44
C LYS A 230 9.69 32.01 25.60
N ASP A 231 10.68 32.64 26.21
CA ASP A 231 11.99 32.97 25.66
C ASP A 231 12.84 31.74 25.30
N LEU A 232 12.66 30.61 26.01
CA LEU A 232 13.39 29.37 25.77
C LEU A 232 12.68 28.39 24.83
N ARG A 233 11.38 28.59 24.55
CA ARG A 233 10.57 27.65 23.73
C ARG A 233 11.15 27.38 22.34
N LYS A 234 11.69 28.41 21.68
CA LYS A 234 12.27 28.26 20.34
C LYS A 234 13.51 27.36 20.39
N LEU A 235 14.41 27.64 21.34
CA LEU A 235 15.62 26.84 21.57
C LEU A 235 15.30 25.38 21.91
N VAL A 236 14.37 25.15 22.86
CA VAL A 236 13.93 23.79 23.23
C VAL A 236 13.32 23.04 22.05
N LYS A 237 12.61 23.72 21.16
CA LYS A 237 12.03 23.12 19.95
C LYS A 237 13.13 22.67 18.97
N GLU A 238 14.13 23.51 18.74
CA GLU A 238 15.29 23.20 17.88
C GLU A 238 16.13 22.05 18.47
N ASP A 239 16.41 22.11 19.78
CA ASP A 239 17.12 21.05 20.50
C ASP A 239 16.36 19.72 20.46
N ARG A 240 15.03 19.74 20.63
CA ARG A 240 14.20 18.54 20.50
C ARG A 240 14.29 17.92 19.11
N GLU A 241 14.26 18.74 18.06
CA GLU A 241 14.35 18.25 16.68
C GLU A 241 15.73 17.63 16.40
N ASN A 242 16.80 18.32 16.80
CA ASN A 242 18.18 17.83 16.68
C ASN A 242 18.39 16.52 17.44
N LEU A 243 17.89 16.45 18.67
CA LEU A 243 17.98 15.26 19.51
C LEU A 243 17.14 14.10 18.96
N SER A 244 15.93 14.38 18.47
CA SER A 244 15.08 13.36 17.83
C SER A 244 15.75 12.77 16.59
N ASN A 245 16.40 13.61 15.78
CA ASN A 245 17.18 13.18 14.62
C ASN A 245 18.42 12.36 15.02
N HIS A 246 19.11 12.75 16.09
CA HIS A 246 20.24 12.00 16.63
C HIS A 246 19.81 10.61 17.14
N LEU A 247 18.75 10.56 17.96
CA LEU A 247 18.17 9.33 18.51
C LEU A 247 17.75 8.36 17.39
N MET A 248 17.09 8.89 16.35
CA MET A 248 16.68 8.11 15.19
C MET A 248 17.90 7.48 14.49
N LYS A 249 18.90 8.30 14.13
CA LYS A 249 20.05 7.87 13.31
C LYS A 249 21.04 6.99 14.07
N LYS A 250 21.30 7.30 15.34
CA LYS A 250 22.38 6.65 16.11
C LYS A 250 21.92 5.43 16.91
N PHE A 251 20.62 5.32 17.20
CA PHE A 251 20.12 4.25 18.07
C PHE A 251 18.96 3.48 17.43
N LYS A 252 17.83 4.15 17.12
CA LYS A 252 16.62 3.44 16.68
C LYS A 252 16.81 2.69 15.35
N LEU A 253 17.41 3.34 14.35
CA LEU A 253 17.65 2.71 13.04
C LEU A 253 18.66 1.54 13.12
N PRO A 254 19.81 1.66 13.81
CA PRO A 254 20.71 0.53 14.02
C PRO A 254 20.06 -0.67 14.74
N ILE A 255 19.27 -0.43 15.80
CA ILE A 255 18.53 -1.50 16.48
C ILE A 255 17.53 -2.15 15.52
N LYS A 256 16.75 -1.33 14.79
CA LYS A 256 15.81 -1.82 13.78
C LYS A 256 16.51 -2.69 12.73
N GLU A 257 17.67 -2.29 12.24
CA GLU A 257 18.39 -3.04 11.21
C GLU A 257 18.82 -4.43 11.72
N LYS A 258 19.37 -4.51 12.94
CA LYS A 258 19.68 -5.78 13.59
C LYS A 258 18.44 -6.67 13.73
N LEU A 259 17.32 -6.09 14.14
CA LEU A 259 16.04 -6.81 14.23
C LEU A 259 15.59 -7.32 12.86
N LEU A 260 15.70 -6.53 11.80
CA LEU A 260 15.33 -6.96 10.44
C LEU A 260 16.18 -8.17 9.98
N ASP A 261 17.49 -8.13 10.22
CA ASP A 261 18.43 -9.20 9.84
C ASP A 261 18.20 -10.50 10.60
N ALA A 262 17.87 -10.41 11.88
CA ALA A 262 17.64 -11.57 12.69
C ALA A 262 16.23 -12.16 12.53
N THR A 263 15.28 -11.38 11.99
CA THR A 263 13.86 -11.75 11.94
C THR A 263 13.31 -11.74 10.50
N VAL A 264 12.74 -10.62 10.06
CA VAL A 264 12.03 -10.40 8.79
C VAL A 264 12.76 -11.04 7.61
N ARG A 265 14.06 -10.79 7.46
CA ARG A 265 14.84 -11.22 6.29
C ARG A 265 15.07 -12.74 6.22
N ARG A 266 14.75 -13.48 7.29
CA ARG A 266 14.88 -14.94 7.40
C ARG A 266 13.54 -15.67 7.28
N ILE A 267 12.41 -14.95 7.30
CA ILE A 267 11.07 -15.54 7.23
C ILE A 267 10.70 -15.81 5.78
N LYS A 268 10.16 -17.00 5.51
CA LYS A 268 9.43 -17.32 4.28
C LYS A 268 7.94 -17.01 4.49
N PRO A 269 7.22 -16.45 3.50
CA PRO A 269 5.80 -16.17 3.67
C PRO A 269 4.99 -17.43 3.95
N GLY A 270 4.17 -17.37 5.00
CA GLY A 270 3.40 -18.50 5.48
C GLY A 270 2.22 -18.87 4.58
N LEU A 271 1.70 -17.90 3.80
CA LEU A 271 0.60 -18.11 2.86
C LEU A 271 1.07 -18.31 1.41
N ARG A 272 2.37 -18.47 1.16
CA ARG A 272 2.85 -18.70 -0.20
C ARG A 272 2.53 -20.13 -0.63
N ASP A 273 1.92 -20.25 -1.80
CA ASP A 273 1.71 -21.52 -2.48
C ASP A 273 3.07 -22.21 -2.72
N PRO A 274 3.26 -23.46 -2.26
CA PRO A 274 4.51 -24.20 -2.47
C PRO A 274 4.86 -24.41 -3.94
N TYR A 275 3.88 -24.32 -4.85
CA TYR A 275 4.06 -24.47 -6.29
C TYR A 275 4.13 -23.14 -7.05
N ALA A 276 4.12 -22.00 -6.33
CA ALA A 276 4.26 -20.70 -6.96
C ALA A 276 5.59 -20.62 -7.73
N ASP A 277 5.54 -20.08 -8.94
CA ASP A 277 6.73 -19.62 -9.63
C ASP A 277 7.29 -18.38 -8.91
N VAL A 278 8.18 -18.63 -7.95
CA VAL A 278 8.84 -17.60 -7.16
C VAL A 278 10.08 -17.15 -7.92
N PRO A 279 10.30 -15.83 -8.10
CA PRO A 279 11.58 -15.33 -8.59
C PRO A 279 12.74 -15.95 -7.81
N LYS A 280 13.86 -16.24 -8.49
CA LYS A 280 15.04 -16.88 -7.87
C LYS A 280 15.52 -16.19 -6.59
N SER A 281 15.20 -14.91 -6.43
CA SER A 281 15.39 -14.08 -5.25
C SER A 281 14.11 -13.99 -4.42
N ASP A 282 13.90 -14.96 -3.53
CA ASP A 282 12.81 -14.88 -2.57
C ASP A 282 12.95 -13.62 -1.70
N LEU A 283 11.94 -12.76 -1.71
CA LEU A 283 11.89 -11.51 -0.94
C LEU A 283 11.67 -11.74 0.55
N GLY A 284 11.17 -12.91 0.96
CA GLY A 284 10.66 -13.14 2.31
C GLY A 284 9.30 -12.48 2.49
N VAL A 285 9.05 -11.93 3.67
CA VAL A 285 7.78 -11.26 4.05
C VAL A 285 7.92 -9.73 4.07
N GLU A 286 6.81 -9.00 3.98
CA GLU A 286 6.83 -7.53 4.11
C GLU A 286 7.41 -7.07 5.45
N GLY A 287 7.04 -7.78 6.50
CA GLY A 287 7.47 -7.49 7.84
C GLY A 287 6.67 -8.29 8.86
N ILE A 288 6.70 -7.79 10.08
CA ILE A 288 6.03 -8.40 11.23
C ILE A 288 5.14 -7.35 11.87
N VAL A 289 3.91 -7.73 12.20
CA VAL A 289 3.03 -6.96 13.09
C VAL A 289 3.08 -7.57 14.47
N PHE A 290 3.39 -6.74 15.47
CA PHE A 290 3.39 -7.11 16.87
C PHE A 290 2.13 -6.53 17.53
N LEU A 291 1.37 -7.38 18.21
CA LEU A 291 0.18 -7.04 18.98
C LEU A 291 0.44 -7.31 20.46
N ASP A 292 0.29 -6.27 21.29
CA ASP A 292 0.26 -6.43 22.74
C ASP A 292 -1.10 -7.02 23.14
N PRO A 293 -1.16 -8.26 23.67
CA PRO A 293 -2.43 -8.87 24.03
C PRO A 293 -3.15 -8.14 25.17
N ARG A 294 -2.43 -7.37 26.01
CA ARG A 294 -3.01 -6.64 27.15
C ARG A 294 -3.61 -5.31 26.73
N THR A 295 -2.86 -4.51 25.96
CA THR A 295 -3.29 -3.16 25.58
C THR A 295 -3.95 -3.07 24.22
N GLN A 296 -3.90 -4.15 23.42
CA GLN A 296 -4.34 -4.19 22.02
C GLN A 296 -3.61 -3.20 21.10
N LYS A 297 -2.50 -2.60 21.58
CA LYS A 297 -1.65 -1.72 20.76
C LYS A 297 -0.83 -2.55 19.79
N GLN A 298 -0.60 -1.97 18.61
CA GLN A 298 0.16 -2.60 17.55
C GLN A 298 1.30 -1.71 17.06
N PHE A 299 2.42 -2.33 16.71
CA PHE A 299 3.47 -1.74 15.90
C PHE A 299 3.95 -2.75 14.85
N LYS A 300 4.70 -2.26 13.86
CA LYS A 300 5.24 -3.10 12.79
C LYS A 300 6.73 -2.91 12.60
N LEU A 301 7.41 -4.02 12.30
CA LEU A 301 8.80 -4.07 11.88
C LEU A 301 8.83 -4.39 10.38
N VAL A 302 9.25 -3.42 9.56
CA VAL A 302 9.25 -3.51 8.09
C VAL A 302 10.55 -2.92 7.56
N ASP A 303 11.17 -3.60 6.59
CA ASP A 303 12.28 -3.05 5.82
C ASP A 303 11.75 -2.06 4.77
N LYS A 304 11.39 -0.87 5.24
CA LYS A 304 10.72 0.15 4.43
C LYS A 304 11.50 0.47 3.17
N GLU A 305 12.83 0.49 3.22
CA GLU A 305 13.66 0.81 2.06
C GLU A 305 13.56 -0.26 0.98
N VAL A 306 13.64 -1.53 1.36
CA VAL A 306 13.48 -2.66 0.43
C VAL A 306 12.08 -2.66 -0.20
N PHE A 307 11.02 -2.59 0.62
CA PHE A 307 9.66 -2.62 0.10
C PHE A 307 9.29 -1.39 -0.72
N THR A 308 9.81 -0.22 -0.36
CA THR A 308 9.63 1.00 -1.17
C THR A 308 10.35 0.87 -2.50
N ALA A 309 11.55 0.29 -2.55
CA ALA A 309 12.27 0.06 -3.80
C ALA A 309 11.55 -0.94 -4.72
N ILE A 310 11.02 -2.04 -4.15
CA ILE A 310 10.26 -3.04 -4.91
C ILE A 310 8.97 -2.43 -5.45
N ASN A 311 8.22 -1.72 -4.62
CA ASN A 311 7.00 -1.05 -5.07
C ASN A 311 7.31 0.00 -6.15
N ALA A 312 8.38 0.79 -6.00
CA ALA A 312 8.79 1.73 -7.04
C ALA A 312 9.11 1.00 -8.36
N PHE A 313 9.78 -0.15 -8.30
CA PHE A 313 10.09 -0.98 -9.47
C PHE A 313 8.83 -1.60 -10.12
N ASN A 314 7.92 -2.20 -9.32
CA ASN A 314 6.68 -2.82 -9.80
C ASN A 314 5.70 -1.83 -10.42
N PHE A 315 5.80 -0.55 -10.06
CA PHE A 315 4.96 0.52 -10.57
C PHE A 315 5.69 1.45 -11.55
N ALA A 316 6.98 1.23 -11.84
CA ALA A 316 7.81 2.14 -12.62
C ALA A 316 7.17 2.51 -13.97
N ILE A 317 6.86 1.51 -14.81
CA ILE A 317 6.24 1.73 -16.12
C ILE A 317 4.85 2.36 -15.98
N ARG A 318 4.02 1.86 -15.06
CA ARG A 318 2.67 2.39 -14.85
C ARG A 318 2.67 3.86 -14.45
N ASN A 319 3.62 4.27 -13.59
CA ASN A 319 3.79 5.64 -13.16
C ASN A 319 4.29 6.58 -14.27
N GLU A 320 4.94 6.06 -15.31
CA GLU A 320 5.29 6.83 -16.51
C GLU A 320 4.11 6.99 -17.48
N LEU A 321 3.10 6.11 -17.41
CA LEU A 321 1.88 6.23 -18.21
C LEU A 321 0.89 7.20 -17.57
N LYS A 322 0.58 6.98 -16.30
CA LYS A 322 -0.37 7.77 -15.52
C LYS A 322 0.05 7.71 -14.07
N ASN A 323 0.18 8.87 -13.42
CA ASN A 323 0.49 8.93 -11.99
C ASN A 323 -0.48 8.04 -11.19
N SER A 324 0.00 6.90 -10.71
CA SER A 324 -0.72 6.15 -9.69
C SER A 324 -0.30 6.73 -8.34
N SER A 325 -1.25 6.95 -7.43
CA SER A 325 -0.98 7.47 -6.08
C SER A 325 -0.10 6.52 -5.23
N PHE A 326 0.41 5.44 -5.82
CA PHE A 326 1.14 4.34 -5.20
C PHE A 326 2.58 4.30 -5.73
N GLY A 327 3.42 5.23 -5.28
CA GLY A 327 4.88 5.08 -5.46
C GLY A 327 5.66 6.38 -5.30
N PRO A 328 6.91 6.33 -4.78
CA PRO A 328 7.82 7.46 -4.91
C PRO A 328 8.19 7.66 -6.38
N LYS A 329 8.23 8.92 -6.83
CA LYS A 329 8.50 9.35 -8.23
C LYS A 329 9.94 9.12 -8.70
N LYS A 330 10.68 8.21 -8.07
CA LYS A 330 12.10 8.02 -8.37
C LYS A 330 12.21 7.15 -9.61
N LYS A 331 12.77 7.70 -10.70
CA LYS A 331 13.16 6.91 -11.88
C LYS A 331 14.02 5.74 -11.44
N ILE A 332 13.70 4.55 -11.92
CA ILE A 332 14.48 3.34 -11.65
C ILE A 332 15.45 3.16 -12.82
N PRO A 333 16.78 3.18 -12.60
CA PRO A 333 17.74 2.99 -13.67
C PRO A 333 17.47 1.69 -14.44
N GLY A 334 17.40 1.78 -15.77
CA GLY A 334 17.16 0.63 -16.65
C GLY A 334 15.71 0.14 -16.72
N VAL A 335 14.76 0.79 -16.03
CA VAL A 335 13.31 0.53 -16.17
C VAL A 335 12.62 1.85 -16.47
N THR A 336 12.63 2.21 -17.74
CA THR A 336 12.07 3.47 -18.23
C THR A 336 11.46 3.25 -19.60
N LEU A 337 10.35 3.90 -19.87
CA LEU A 337 9.84 4.09 -21.23
C LEU A 337 10.61 5.24 -21.88
N SER A 338 10.87 5.12 -23.18
CA SER A 338 11.43 6.21 -23.98
C SER A 338 10.31 7.18 -24.37
N LEU A 339 9.81 7.93 -23.38
CA LEU A 339 8.86 9.01 -23.62
C LEU A 339 9.59 10.26 -24.16
N PRO A 340 9.01 10.99 -25.13
CA PRO A 340 9.62 12.18 -25.72
C PRO A 340 9.54 13.42 -24.82
N PHE A 341 9.11 13.27 -23.57
CA PHE A 341 8.90 14.36 -22.60
C PHE A 341 9.22 13.92 -21.18
N GLU A 342 9.36 14.90 -20.28
CA GLU A 342 9.49 14.66 -18.85
C GLU A 342 8.14 14.48 -18.15
N GLY A 343 8.09 13.55 -17.21
CA GLY A 343 6.88 13.24 -16.44
C GLY A 343 6.11 12.05 -17.00
N ASP A 344 4.86 11.90 -16.57
CA ASP A 344 3.96 10.86 -17.08
C ASP A 344 3.17 11.35 -18.31
N LEU A 345 2.88 10.43 -19.22
CA LEU A 345 2.17 10.70 -20.48
C LEU A 345 0.85 11.40 -20.21
N TYR A 346 0.06 10.89 -19.27
CA TYR A 346 -1.24 11.46 -18.95
C TYR A 346 -1.16 12.92 -18.50
N SER A 347 -0.37 13.22 -17.47
CA SER A 347 -0.25 14.59 -16.95
C SER A 347 0.34 15.55 -17.98
N HIS A 348 1.28 15.07 -18.80
CA HIS A 348 1.86 15.86 -19.89
C HIS A 348 0.79 16.22 -20.95
N THR A 349 -0.02 15.25 -21.39
CA THR A 349 -1.14 15.49 -22.31
C THR A 349 -2.07 16.59 -21.77
N PHE A 350 -2.50 16.52 -20.50
CA PHE A 350 -3.39 17.55 -19.95
C PHE A 350 -2.74 18.92 -19.86
N LYS A 351 -1.45 18.99 -19.53
CA LYS A 351 -0.72 20.25 -19.49
C LYS A 351 -0.66 20.91 -20.87
N GLU A 352 -0.40 20.15 -21.93
CA GLU A 352 -0.42 20.68 -23.30
C GLU A 352 -1.82 21.16 -23.71
N LEU A 353 -2.85 20.38 -23.39
CA LEU A 353 -4.23 20.75 -23.72
C LEU A 353 -4.68 22.03 -23.00
N GLU A 354 -4.26 22.23 -21.75
CA GLU A 354 -4.57 23.45 -21.00
C GLU A 354 -3.92 24.70 -21.56
N GLN A 355 -2.71 24.59 -22.11
CA GLN A 355 -2.01 25.73 -22.73
C GLN A 355 -2.77 26.29 -23.93
N LEU A 356 -3.70 25.53 -24.53
CA LEU A 356 -4.59 26.02 -25.59
C LEU A 356 -5.65 27.01 -25.07
N PHE A 357 -5.91 27.05 -23.76
CA PHE A 357 -6.88 27.94 -23.10
C PHE A 357 -6.23 29.04 -22.25
N ASN A 358 -4.91 29.22 -22.37
CA ASN A 358 -4.24 30.27 -21.62
C ASN A 358 -4.67 31.65 -22.14
N GLU A 359 -5.06 32.55 -21.24
CA GLU A 359 -5.70 33.83 -21.55
C GLU A 359 -4.74 34.82 -22.26
N ASP A 360 -3.44 34.60 -22.15
CA ASP A 360 -2.39 35.40 -22.80
C ASP A 360 -2.22 35.10 -24.30
N ARG A 361 -2.95 34.12 -24.85
CA ARG A 361 -2.90 33.76 -26.29
C ARG A 361 -4.12 34.30 -27.03
N VAL A 362 -3.91 34.68 -28.30
CA VAL A 362 -5.01 35.05 -29.21
C VAL A 362 -6.08 33.94 -29.19
N PRO A 363 -7.35 34.25 -28.92
CA PRO A 363 -8.38 33.24 -28.79
C PRO A 363 -8.51 32.45 -30.10
N LEU A 364 -8.27 31.14 -30.03
CA LEU A 364 -8.53 30.25 -31.15
C LEU A 364 -10.04 30.13 -31.38
N SER A 365 -10.45 30.00 -32.65
CA SER A 365 -11.81 29.60 -32.96
C SER A 365 -12.08 28.19 -32.42
N LEU A 366 -13.35 27.83 -32.16
CA LEU A 366 -13.71 26.49 -31.74
C LEU A 366 -13.19 25.41 -32.70
N SER A 367 -13.23 25.68 -34.00
CA SER A 367 -12.72 24.77 -35.04
C SER A 367 -11.22 24.55 -34.90
N ASP A 368 -10.46 25.64 -34.73
CA ASP A 368 -9.00 25.57 -34.61
C ASP A 368 -8.58 24.91 -33.30
N THR A 369 -9.25 25.21 -32.20
CA THR A 369 -9.01 24.53 -30.92
C THR A 369 -9.25 23.03 -31.05
N LYS A 370 -10.38 22.60 -31.64
CA LYS A 370 -10.66 21.17 -31.87
C LYS A 370 -9.60 20.50 -32.73
N LYS A 371 -9.15 21.17 -33.80
CA LYS A 371 -8.10 20.66 -34.69
C LYS A 371 -6.78 20.45 -33.93
N HIS A 372 -6.35 21.43 -33.14
CA HIS A 372 -5.14 21.33 -32.32
C HIS A 372 -5.25 20.25 -31.26
N THR A 373 -6.36 20.19 -30.52
CA THR A 373 -6.56 19.15 -29.52
C THR A 373 -6.59 17.76 -30.12
N LYS A 374 -7.28 17.58 -31.27
CA LYS A 374 -7.27 16.31 -32.00
C LYS A 374 -5.85 15.90 -32.38
N TYR A 375 -5.06 16.82 -32.93
CA TYR A 375 -3.67 16.55 -33.30
C TYR A 375 -2.81 16.16 -32.10
N CYS A 376 -2.90 16.91 -31.00
CA CYS A 376 -2.22 16.60 -29.74
C CYS A 376 -2.57 15.20 -29.24
N LEU A 377 -3.87 14.86 -29.15
CA LEU A 377 -4.32 13.54 -28.67
C LEU A 377 -3.89 12.38 -29.57
N ILE A 378 -3.93 12.55 -30.90
CA ILE A 378 -3.44 11.54 -31.85
C ILE A 378 -1.94 11.29 -31.66
N ASN A 379 -1.14 12.34 -31.46
CA ASN A 379 0.29 12.21 -31.20
C ASN A 379 0.56 11.50 -29.87
N HIS A 380 -0.22 11.78 -28.82
CA HIS A 380 -0.09 11.10 -27.53
C HIS A 380 -0.52 9.63 -27.60
N LEU A 381 -1.56 9.30 -28.37
CA LEU A 381 -1.94 7.90 -28.65
C LEU A 381 -0.83 7.17 -29.40
N SER A 382 -0.22 7.79 -30.41
CA SER A 382 0.94 7.22 -31.11
C SER A 382 2.16 7.05 -30.18
N THR A 383 2.36 7.98 -29.25
CA THR A 383 3.41 7.86 -28.23
C THR A 383 3.15 6.69 -27.29
N LEU A 384 1.89 6.52 -26.86
CA LEU A 384 1.46 5.38 -26.04
C LEU A 384 1.68 4.05 -26.76
N ASP A 385 1.40 3.99 -28.06
CA ASP A 385 1.66 2.82 -28.91
C ASP A 385 3.13 2.44 -28.95
N ASN A 386 4.00 3.42 -29.22
CA ASN A 386 5.43 3.19 -29.26
C ASN A 386 5.95 2.72 -27.89
N ALA A 387 5.47 3.32 -26.80
CA ALA A 387 5.81 2.93 -25.45
C ALA A 387 5.35 1.49 -25.11
N LEU A 388 4.16 1.08 -25.56
CA LEU A 388 3.65 -0.28 -25.37
C LEU A 388 4.51 -1.31 -26.12
N GLN A 389 4.91 -1.02 -27.36
CA GLN A 389 5.77 -1.90 -28.15
C GLN A 389 7.16 -2.02 -27.54
N GLN A 390 7.76 -0.91 -27.12
CA GLN A 390 9.01 -0.90 -26.38
C GLN A 390 8.91 -1.76 -25.11
N TYR A 391 7.88 -1.52 -24.30
CA TYR A 391 7.63 -2.26 -23.07
C TYR A 391 7.56 -3.77 -23.33
N LYS A 392 6.78 -4.19 -24.34
CA LYS A 392 6.65 -5.62 -24.71
C LYS A 392 7.98 -6.24 -25.12
N ALA A 393 8.82 -5.51 -25.86
CA ALA A 393 10.12 -5.98 -26.32
C ALA A 393 11.16 -6.07 -25.19
N GLU A 394 11.11 -5.14 -24.23
CA GLU A 394 12.16 -4.94 -23.23
C GLU A 394 11.85 -5.53 -21.86
N ARG A 395 10.58 -5.78 -21.51
CA ARG A 395 10.18 -6.15 -20.12
C ARG A 395 10.96 -7.30 -19.50
N LYS A 396 11.39 -8.28 -20.32
CA LYS A 396 12.17 -9.44 -19.90
C LYS A 396 13.57 -9.07 -19.37
N TYR A 397 14.04 -7.87 -19.65
CA TYR A 397 15.32 -7.34 -19.20
C TYR A 397 15.17 -6.39 -18.00
N TYR A 398 13.95 -6.10 -17.55
CA TYR A 398 13.74 -5.21 -16.41
C TYR A 398 14.05 -5.94 -15.11
N TYR A 399 15.07 -5.43 -14.42
CA TYR A 399 15.44 -5.88 -13.09
C TYR A 399 15.90 -4.71 -12.22
N THR A 400 15.87 -4.91 -10.90
CA THR A 400 16.49 -4.02 -9.93
C THR A 400 17.28 -4.83 -8.91
N VAL A 401 18.35 -4.25 -8.36
CA VAL A 401 19.15 -4.89 -7.29
C VAL A 401 18.87 -4.14 -6.00
N LEU A 402 18.37 -4.87 -5.01
CA LEU A 402 18.07 -4.33 -3.70
C LEU A 402 19.34 -4.10 -2.89
N LYS A 403 19.26 -3.29 -1.83
CA LYS A 403 20.38 -3.09 -0.88
C LYS A 403 20.89 -4.40 -0.26
N THR A 404 20.04 -5.43 -0.23
CA THR A 404 20.36 -6.79 0.23
C THR A 404 21.12 -7.62 -0.80
N GLY A 405 21.41 -7.08 -1.99
CA GLY A 405 22.02 -7.80 -3.12
C GLY A 405 21.05 -8.66 -3.93
N LYS A 406 19.79 -8.79 -3.49
CA LYS A 406 18.76 -9.55 -4.21
C LYS A 406 18.36 -8.85 -5.51
N ARG A 407 18.36 -9.58 -6.62
CA ARG A 407 17.91 -9.11 -7.95
C ARG A 407 16.43 -9.42 -8.14
N ILE A 408 15.59 -8.42 -8.35
CA ILE A 408 14.14 -8.54 -8.58
C ILE A 408 13.82 -8.28 -10.03
N GLU A 409 12.93 -9.08 -10.62
CA GLU A 409 12.56 -9.04 -12.04
C GLU A 409 11.06 -8.80 -12.22
N TYR A 410 10.65 -8.36 -13.42
CA TYR A 410 9.23 -8.24 -13.76
C TYR A 410 8.59 -9.63 -13.88
N THR A 411 7.56 -9.87 -13.06
CA THR A 411 6.75 -11.09 -13.11
C THR A 411 5.59 -10.96 -14.11
N GLU A 412 4.97 -12.08 -14.44
CA GLU A 412 3.78 -12.08 -15.30
C GLU A 412 2.60 -11.31 -14.66
N ALA A 413 2.47 -11.35 -13.34
CA ALA A 413 1.45 -10.56 -12.62
C ALA A 413 1.69 -9.04 -12.76
N ILE A 414 2.96 -8.60 -12.73
CA ILE A 414 3.31 -7.20 -13.02
C ILE A 414 3.02 -6.89 -14.49
N HIS A 415 3.28 -7.83 -15.40
CA HIS A 415 3.02 -7.68 -16.83
C HIS A 415 1.55 -7.43 -17.14
N VAL A 416 0.67 -8.31 -16.67
CA VAL A 416 -0.78 -8.21 -16.87
C VAL A 416 -1.32 -6.87 -16.34
N ARG A 417 -0.91 -6.45 -15.14
CA ARG A 417 -1.30 -5.14 -14.60
C ARG A 417 -0.80 -3.96 -15.42
N THR A 418 0.41 -4.07 -15.98
CA THR A 418 0.97 -3.02 -16.81
C THR A 418 0.21 -2.89 -18.14
N LEU A 419 -0.15 -4.01 -18.77
CA LEU A 419 -1.00 -4.00 -19.97
C LEU A 419 -2.36 -3.38 -19.70
N ILE A 420 -3.00 -3.74 -18.59
CA ILE A 420 -4.26 -3.11 -18.17
C ILE A 420 -4.11 -1.59 -18.09
N THR A 421 -3.04 -1.08 -17.47
CA THR A 421 -2.80 0.37 -17.38
C THR A 421 -2.61 1.03 -18.75
N PHE A 422 -1.93 0.37 -19.71
CA PHE A 422 -1.86 0.87 -21.08
C PHE A 422 -3.25 1.01 -21.72
N ALA A 423 -4.09 -0.01 -21.59
CA ALA A 423 -5.44 -0.01 -22.13
C ALA A 423 -6.36 1.02 -21.43
N GLU A 424 -6.25 1.18 -20.11
CA GLU A 424 -6.95 2.22 -19.35
C GLU A 424 -6.59 3.63 -19.84
N VAL A 425 -5.29 3.91 -20.01
CA VAL A 425 -4.84 5.23 -20.50
C VAL A 425 -5.32 5.48 -21.93
N ARG A 426 -5.27 4.45 -22.80
CA ARG A 426 -5.79 4.55 -24.17
C ARG A 426 -7.28 4.88 -24.19
N GLU A 427 -8.10 4.08 -23.50
CA GLU A 427 -9.55 4.28 -23.44
C GLU A 427 -9.90 5.68 -22.91
N GLU A 428 -9.17 6.17 -21.91
CA GLU A 428 -9.37 7.52 -21.39
C GLU A 428 -9.04 8.62 -22.41
N LEU A 429 -7.96 8.47 -23.18
CA LEU A 429 -7.58 9.40 -24.24
C LEU A 429 -8.54 9.37 -25.44
N ASP A 430 -9.00 8.18 -25.85
CA ASP A 430 -9.98 8.02 -26.92
C ASP A 430 -11.35 8.60 -26.53
N ASN A 431 -11.79 8.36 -25.29
CA ASN A 431 -13.01 8.96 -24.76
C ASN A 431 -12.91 10.50 -24.70
N LEU A 432 -11.77 11.03 -24.26
CA LEU A 432 -11.49 12.46 -24.26
C LEU A 432 -11.55 13.03 -25.68
N LEU A 433 -10.94 12.35 -26.66
CA LEU A 433 -10.99 12.75 -28.06
C LEU A 433 -12.44 12.80 -28.58
N GLY A 434 -13.23 11.75 -28.30
CA GLY A 434 -14.64 11.68 -28.67
C GLY A 434 -15.46 12.82 -28.06
N ASP A 435 -15.27 13.12 -26.78
CA ASP A 435 -15.95 14.21 -26.08
C ASP A 435 -15.62 15.58 -26.67
N ILE A 436 -14.36 15.79 -27.04
CA ILE A 436 -13.88 17.04 -27.64
C ILE A 436 -14.46 17.24 -29.04
N LEU A 437 -14.48 16.19 -29.86
CA LEU A 437 -15.08 16.24 -31.20
C LEU A 437 -16.58 16.56 -31.14
N ARG A 438 -17.31 16.03 -30.14
CA ARG A 438 -18.74 16.30 -29.91
C ARG A 438 -19.03 17.66 -29.27
N SER A 439 -18.04 18.36 -28.70
CA SER A 439 -18.27 19.64 -28.03
C SER A 439 -18.79 20.71 -29.00
N LYS A 440 -19.80 21.49 -28.60
CA LYS A 440 -20.37 22.56 -29.43
C LYS A 440 -19.88 23.96 -29.07
N THR A 441 -19.13 24.11 -27.98
CA THR A 441 -18.67 25.41 -27.47
C THR A 441 -17.27 25.32 -26.84
N LEU A 442 -16.52 26.42 -26.88
CA LEU A 442 -15.22 26.53 -26.21
C LEU A 442 -15.34 26.32 -24.70
N LYS A 443 -16.40 26.87 -24.07
CA LYS A 443 -16.67 26.69 -22.64
C LYS A 443 -16.84 25.22 -22.26
N LYS A 444 -17.61 24.45 -23.05
CA LYS A 444 -17.80 23.01 -22.81
C LYS A 444 -16.49 22.24 -23.02
N LEU A 445 -15.72 22.60 -24.04
CA LEU A 445 -14.43 21.98 -24.33
C LEU A 445 -13.42 22.22 -23.17
N LYS A 446 -13.30 23.46 -22.68
CA LYS A 446 -12.50 23.81 -21.50
C LYS A 446 -12.96 23.02 -20.26
N SER A 447 -14.28 22.92 -20.03
CA SER A 447 -14.86 22.14 -18.94
C SER A 447 -14.53 20.65 -19.00
N ILE A 448 -14.56 20.04 -20.20
CA ILE A 448 -14.20 18.63 -20.39
C ILE A 448 -12.75 18.40 -19.94
N ILE A 449 -11.81 19.20 -20.45
CA ILE A 449 -10.37 19.09 -20.15
C ILE A 449 -10.09 19.29 -18.65
N LEU A 450 -10.66 20.34 -18.05
CA LEU A 450 -10.46 20.64 -16.62
C LEU A 450 -11.07 19.55 -15.71
N SER A 451 -12.25 19.04 -16.04
CA SER A 451 -12.91 17.99 -15.24
C SER A 451 -12.09 16.70 -15.22
N LYS A 452 -11.47 16.32 -16.35
CA LYS A 452 -10.67 15.10 -16.47
C LYS A 452 -9.34 15.23 -15.72
N ARG A 453 -8.71 16.41 -15.72
CA ARG A 453 -7.53 16.68 -14.88
C ARG A 453 -7.85 16.59 -13.39
N SER A 454 -8.99 17.11 -12.94
CA SER A 454 -9.36 17.03 -11.53
C SER A 454 -9.48 15.58 -11.04
N LYS A 455 -9.95 14.67 -11.91
CA LYS A 455 -10.00 13.22 -11.65
C LYS A 455 -8.63 12.55 -11.67
N SER A 456 -7.63 13.13 -12.36
CA SER A 456 -6.28 12.56 -12.45
C SER A 456 -5.33 12.99 -11.34
N LEU A 457 -5.73 14.01 -10.56
CA LEU A 457 -5.00 14.54 -9.40
C LEU A 457 -5.51 13.97 -8.07
N CYS A 458 -6.63 13.24 -8.09
CA CYS A 458 -7.20 12.50 -6.96
C CYS A 458 -6.82 11.02 -7.05
#